data_AF-A0A1U7R0R7-F1
#
_entry.id   AF-A0A1U7R0R7-F1
#
_cell.length_a   1.000
_cell.length_b   1.000
_cell.length_c   1.000
_cell.angle_alpha   90.00
_cell.angle_beta   90.00
_cell.angle_gamma   90.00
#
_symmetry.space_group_name_H-M   'P 1'
#
loop_
_entity.id
_entity.type
_entity.pdbx_description
1 polymer ?
#
loop_
_entity_poly.entity_id
_entity_poly.type
_entity_poly.pdbx_seq_one_letter_code
_entity_poly.pdbx_strand_id
1 'polypeptide(L)'
;MKTATVLVLVALIAIVMDTSCALSSPKEGQKPGACPKLPPDAVGICVEQCSGDGSCPGKMKCCSNGCGHVCKHPVFTKTLSPLGDRFPTYQDV
;
A
#
# COMPACT_ATOMS: atom_id res chain seq x y z
N MET A 1 18.75 27.70 -34.28
CA MET A 1 18.09 28.12 -33.01
C MET A 1 16.78 27.38 -32.70
N LYS A 2 16.00 26.87 -33.67
CA LYS A 2 14.71 26.20 -33.40
C LYS A 2 14.83 24.75 -32.92
N THR A 3 15.86 24.03 -33.39
CA THR A 3 16.15 22.65 -33.00
C THR A 3 16.57 22.51 -31.55
N ALA A 4 17.34 23.47 -31.03
CA ALA A 4 17.68 23.54 -29.61
C ALA A 4 16.42 23.70 -28.73
N THR A 5 15.47 24.53 -29.14
CA THR A 5 14.19 24.71 -28.42
C THR A 5 13.35 23.43 -28.42
N VAL A 6 13.31 22.72 -29.55
CA VAL A 6 12.59 21.43 -29.65
C VAL A 6 13.24 20.37 -28.76
N LEU A 7 14.57 20.27 -28.74
CA LEU A 7 15.28 19.32 -27.87
C LEU A 7 15.08 19.62 -26.38
N VAL A 8 15.08 20.90 -26.00
CA VAL A 8 14.78 21.32 -24.63
C VAL A 8 13.33 20.96 -24.24
N LEU A 9 12.36 21.18 -25.13
CA LEU A 9 10.96 20.82 -24.89
C LEU A 9 10.76 19.31 -24.72
N VAL A 10 11.40 18.48 -25.57
CA VAL A 10 11.32 17.02 -25.47
C VAL A 10 11.94 16.49 -24.17
N ALA A 11 13.07 17.06 -23.74
CA ALA A 11 13.72 16.68 -22.48
C ALA A 11 12.84 17.00 -21.27
N LEU A 12 12.15 18.15 -21.25
CA LEU A 12 11.24 18.52 -20.15
C LEU A 12 10.04 17.57 -20.05
N ILE A 13 9.48 17.13 -21.18
CA ILE A 13 8.35 16.21 -21.21
C ILE A 13 8.74 14.81 -20.69
N ALA A 14 9.93 14.32 -21.03
CA ALA A 14 10.44 13.03 -20.53
C ALA A 14 10.59 13.02 -19.00
N ILE A 15 11.12 14.11 -18.43
CA ILE A 15 11.31 14.25 -16.97
C ILE A 15 9.97 14.20 -16.19
N VAL A 16 8.86 14.61 -16.80
CA VAL A 16 7.51 14.56 -16.18
C VAL A 16 6.94 13.14 -16.14
N MET A 17 7.32 12.26 -17.07
CA MET A 17 6.83 10.87 -17.12
C MET A 17 7.60 9.96 -16.16
N ASP A 18 8.91 10.21 -15.97
CA ASP A 18 9.80 9.39 -15.14
C ASP A 18 9.64 9.65 -13.62
N THR A 19 9.09 10.81 -13.24
CA THR A 19 8.95 11.23 -11.84
C THR A 19 7.73 10.63 -11.12
N SER A 20 6.96 9.78 -11.78
CA SER A 20 5.73 9.20 -11.20
C SER A 20 5.93 7.94 -10.33
N CYS A 21 7.14 7.40 -10.19
CA CYS A 21 7.33 6.09 -9.51
C CYS A 21 8.13 6.13 -8.19
N ALA A 22 8.60 7.29 -7.73
CA ALA A 22 9.44 7.37 -6.51
C ALA A 22 8.68 7.82 -5.24
N LEU A 23 7.36 8.04 -5.31
CA LEU A 23 6.53 8.36 -4.15
C LEU A 23 5.52 7.25 -3.84
N SER A 24 5.97 6.00 -3.76
CA SER A 24 5.46 5.12 -2.71
C SER A 24 6.02 5.60 -1.36
N SER A 25 5.65 6.84 -1.00
CA SER A 25 5.75 7.33 0.37
C SER A 25 5.14 6.25 1.27
N PRO A 26 5.69 5.98 2.47
CA PRO A 26 4.96 5.23 3.48
C PRO A 26 3.64 5.97 3.69
N LYS A 27 2.59 5.51 2.98
CA LYS A 27 1.23 6.05 2.96
C LYS A 27 0.91 6.47 4.38
N GLU A 28 0.80 7.77 4.60
CA GLU A 28 0.36 8.35 5.85
C GLU A 28 -0.90 7.58 6.27
N GLY A 29 -0.82 6.88 7.42
CA GLY A 29 -1.85 5.95 7.85
C GLY A 29 -1.62 4.47 7.56
N GLN A 30 -0.38 4.01 7.31
CA GLN A 30 -0.04 2.57 7.38
C GLN A 30 0.11 2.10 8.83
N LYS A 31 -0.65 1.07 9.21
CA LYS A 31 -0.54 0.41 10.52
C LYS A 31 0.37 -0.82 10.46
N PRO A 32 1.00 -1.21 11.60
CA PRO A 32 1.86 -2.39 11.67
C PRO A 32 1.18 -3.69 11.23
N GLY A 33 1.97 -4.61 10.69
CA GLY A 33 1.51 -5.91 10.17
C GLY A 33 1.12 -5.86 8.69
N ALA A 34 0.76 -7.01 8.14
CA ALA A 34 0.41 -7.19 6.73
C ALA A 34 -1.06 -7.60 6.55
N CYS A 35 -1.60 -7.44 5.34
CA CYS A 35 -2.92 -7.98 5.01
C CYS A 35 -2.85 -9.52 4.94
N PRO A 36 -3.89 -10.23 5.40
CA PRO A 36 -3.99 -11.67 5.21
C PRO A 36 -3.97 -12.00 3.71
N LYS A 37 -3.30 -13.09 3.34
CA LYS A 37 -3.30 -13.56 1.95
C LYS A 37 -4.69 -14.03 1.57
N LEU A 38 -5.15 -13.57 0.41
CA LEU A 38 -6.38 -14.08 -0.19
C LEU A 38 -6.08 -15.34 -1.01
N PRO A 39 -7.02 -16.28 -1.09
CA PRO A 39 -7.01 -17.31 -2.12
C PRO A 39 -6.91 -16.67 -3.52
N PRO A 40 -6.27 -17.32 -4.50
CA PRO A 40 -6.12 -16.78 -5.86
C PRO A 40 -7.46 -16.40 -6.52
N ASP A 41 -8.51 -17.16 -6.24
CA ASP A 41 -9.83 -17.00 -6.85
C ASP A 41 -10.83 -16.25 -5.93
N ALA A 42 -10.35 -15.65 -4.84
CA ALA A 42 -11.21 -14.93 -3.92
C ALA A 42 -11.58 -13.56 -4.48
N VAL A 43 -12.84 -13.41 -4.90
CA VAL A 43 -13.45 -12.13 -5.24
C VAL A 43 -14.50 -11.82 -4.18
N GLY A 44 -14.17 -10.88 -3.30
CA GLY A 44 -15.12 -10.34 -2.34
C GLY A 44 -16.12 -9.37 -2.98
N ILE A 45 -17.04 -8.87 -2.15
CA ILE A 45 -17.99 -7.84 -2.59
C ILE A 45 -17.22 -6.58 -2.99
N CYS A 46 -17.59 -6.01 -4.14
CA CYS A 46 -17.05 -4.77 -4.69
C CYS A 46 -17.54 -3.55 -3.91
N VAL A 47 -17.08 -3.41 -2.66
CA VAL A 47 -17.42 -2.30 -1.78
C VAL A 47 -16.15 -1.67 -1.22
N GLU A 48 -16.08 -0.34 -1.27
CA GLU A 48 -15.01 0.46 -0.68
C GLU A 48 -15.39 0.85 0.75
N GLN A 49 -15.15 -0.06 1.69
CA GLN A 49 -15.46 0.19 3.10
C GLN A 49 -14.40 1.06 3.80
N CYS A 50 -13.19 1.13 3.24
CA CYS A 50 -12.07 1.91 3.76
C CYS A 50 -11.20 2.41 2.61
N SER A 51 -10.48 3.52 2.82
CA SER A 51 -9.51 4.05 1.83
C SER A 51 -8.05 3.91 2.27
N GLY A 52 -7.82 3.53 3.53
CA GLY A 52 -6.50 3.29 4.11
C GLY A 52 -6.61 2.75 5.54
N ASP A 53 -5.50 2.30 6.14
CA ASP A 53 -5.59 1.66 7.47
C ASP A 53 -6.12 2.64 8.54
N GLY A 54 -5.89 3.94 8.38
CA GLY A 54 -6.44 5.00 9.23
C GLY A 54 -7.98 5.06 9.24
N SER A 55 -8.64 4.64 8.16
CA SER A 55 -10.11 4.54 8.11
C SER A 55 -10.66 3.38 8.96
N CYS A 56 -9.82 2.39 9.27
CA CYS A 56 -10.21 1.24 10.06
C CYS A 56 -10.02 1.51 11.56
N PRO A 57 -10.91 1.03 12.43
CA PRO A 57 -10.74 1.20 13.86
C PRO A 57 -9.57 0.35 14.41
N GLY A 58 -8.96 0.84 15.50
CA GLY A 58 -7.92 0.13 16.24
C GLY A 58 -6.70 -0.23 15.39
N LYS A 59 -6.33 -1.51 15.40
CA LYS A 59 -5.12 -2.04 14.73
C LYS A 59 -5.42 -2.67 13.35
N MET A 60 -6.67 -2.59 12.90
CA MET A 60 -7.08 -3.19 11.62
C MET A 60 -6.51 -2.43 10.44
N LYS A 61 -6.23 -3.18 9.37
CA LYS A 61 -5.70 -2.69 8.11
C LYS A 61 -6.78 -2.68 7.04
N CYS A 62 -6.67 -1.76 6.10
CA CYS A 62 -7.55 -1.69 4.94
C CYS A 62 -6.96 -2.56 3.84
N CYS A 63 -7.60 -3.70 3.59
CA CYS A 63 -7.09 -4.72 2.68
C CYS A 63 -8.03 -4.88 1.50
N SER A 64 -7.46 -5.01 0.30
CA SER A 64 -8.24 -5.45 -0.85
C SER A 64 -8.84 -6.82 -0.56
N ASN A 65 -10.04 -7.09 -1.05
CA ASN A 65 -10.68 -8.40 -1.02
C ASN A 65 -10.79 -9.03 -2.43
N GLY A 66 -10.03 -8.52 -3.39
CA GLY A 66 -10.09 -8.92 -4.80
C GLY A 66 -10.98 -8.04 -5.68
N CYS A 67 -11.96 -7.31 -5.11
CA CYS A 67 -12.76 -6.32 -5.86
C CYS A 67 -12.76 -4.93 -5.23
N GLY A 68 -12.95 -4.86 -3.90
CA GLY A 68 -12.90 -3.61 -3.15
C GLY A 68 -12.02 -3.70 -1.90
N HIS A 69 -12.18 -2.75 -0.97
CA HIS A 69 -11.39 -2.67 0.24
C HIS A 69 -12.21 -2.83 1.52
N VAL A 70 -11.72 -3.66 2.44
CA VAL A 70 -12.39 -3.96 3.70
C VAL A 70 -11.38 -3.97 4.86
N CYS A 71 -11.85 -3.63 6.05
CA CYS A 71 -11.01 -3.68 7.25
C CYS A 71 -10.80 -5.13 7.69
N LYS A 72 -9.54 -5.54 7.83
CA LYS A 72 -9.14 -6.88 8.30
C LYS A 72 -8.11 -6.77 9.42
N HIS A 73 -8.08 -7.80 10.27
CA HIS A 73 -7.01 -7.92 11.26
C HIS A 73 -5.67 -8.16 10.56
N PRO A 74 -4.60 -7.47 10.99
CA PRO A 74 -3.27 -7.67 10.43
C PRO A 74 -2.72 -9.04 10.78
N VAL A 75 -1.94 -9.61 9.87
CA VAL A 75 -1.05 -10.75 10.15
C VAL A 75 0.34 -10.21 10.46
N PHE A 76 0.91 -10.68 11.57
CA PHE A 76 2.28 -10.37 11.95
C PHE A 76 3.13 -11.59 11.65
N THR A 77 3.74 -11.62 10.46
CA THR A 77 4.79 -12.62 10.21
C THR A 77 5.93 -12.33 11.18
N LYS A 78 6.56 -13.36 11.75
CA LYS A 78 7.87 -13.23 12.40
C LYS A 78 8.91 -12.89 11.33
N THR A 79 8.84 -11.67 10.80
CA THR A 79 10.00 -11.04 10.23
C THR A 79 10.91 -10.84 11.43
N LEU A 80 12.10 -11.44 11.40
CA LEU A 80 13.17 -11.09 12.33
C LEU A 80 13.59 -9.64 12.01
N SER A 81 12.76 -8.67 12.38
CA SER A 81 13.11 -7.27 12.33
C SER A 81 14.00 -6.97 13.53
N PRO A 82 15.16 -6.31 13.34
CA PRO A 82 16.09 -5.98 14.43
C PRO A 82 15.55 -4.90 15.41
N LEU A 83 14.39 -4.30 15.13
CA LEU A 83 13.67 -3.45 16.08
C LEU A 83 12.55 -4.25 16.74
N GLY A 84 12.76 -4.65 17.99
CA GLY A 84 11.79 -5.32 18.82
C GLY A 84 10.65 -4.38 19.24
N ASP A 85 9.62 -4.25 18.41
CA ASP A 85 8.38 -3.62 18.83
C ASP A 85 7.52 -4.61 19.60
N ARG A 86 7.02 -4.12 20.74
CA ARG A 86 6.36 -4.84 21.83
C ARG A 86 4.93 -5.29 21.49
N PHE A 87 4.76 -6.00 20.39
CA PHE A 87 3.47 -6.55 19.99
C PHE A 87 3.44 -8.07 20.16
N PRO A 88 2.66 -8.62 21.11
CA PRO A 88 2.54 -10.05 21.29
C PRO A 88 1.83 -10.65 20.08
N THR A 89 2.47 -11.66 19.48
CA THR A 89 1.91 -12.50 18.44
C THR A 89 0.69 -13.23 19.00
N TYR A 90 -0.52 -12.87 18.53
CA TYR A 90 -1.67 -13.77 18.64
C TYR A 90 -1.70 -14.62 17.37
N GLN A 91 -0.96 -15.73 17.42
CA GLN A 91 -1.20 -16.88 16.58
C GLN A 91 -2.10 -17.83 17.39
N ASP A 92 -2.94 -18.59 16.70
CA ASP A 92 -3.72 -19.76 17.16
C ASP A 92 -5.24 -19.54 17.19
N VAL A 93 -5.85 -19.67 15.99
CA VAL A 93 -7.02 -20.52 15.72
C VAL A 93 -6.96 -20.99 14.27
#